data_AF-A0A1Y2K9X2-F1
#
_entry.id   AF-A0A1Y2K9X2-F1
#
_cell.length_a   1.000
_cell.length_b   1.000
_cell.length_c   1.000
_cell.angle_alpha   90.00
_cell.angle_beta   90.00
_cell.angle_gamma   90.00
#
_symmetry.space_group_name_H-M   'P 1'
#
loop_
_entity.id
_entity.type
_entity.pdbx_description
1 polymer ?
#
loop_
_entity_poly.entity_id
_entity_poly.type
_entity_poly.pdbx_seq_one_letter_code
_entity_poly.pdbx_strand_id
1 'polypeptide(L)' 'MEIIKHLNVYQLSKRWGVSCQTLQNWRSQGRGPAYIKLGGRVLYRLLDVESFEAERTHTQTGQAA' A
#
# COMPACT_ATOMS: atom_id res chain seq x y z
N MET A 1 -21.00 3.37 -10.49
CA MET A 1 -19.63 2.83 -10.32
C MET A 1 -19.22 3.07 -8.89
N GLU A 2 -19.16 2.01 -8.09
CA GLU A 2 -18.80 2.12 -6.69
C GLU A 2 -17.29 2.32 -6.58
N ILE A 3 -16.87 3.51 -6.13
CA ILE A 3 -15.46 3.80 -5.90
C ILE A 3 -15.05 2.98 -4.67
N ILE A 4 -14.26 1.92 -4.87
CA ILE A 4 -13.74 1.10 -3.78
C ILE A 4 -12.87 2.01 -2.90
N LYS A 5 -13.43 2.48 -1.78
CA LYS A 5 -12.73 3.40 -0.85
C LYS A 5 -11.65 2.70 -0.02
N HIS A 6 -11.78 1.39 0.18
CA HIS A 6 -10.92 0.60 1.05
C HIS A 6 -10.48 -0.68 0.35
N LEU A 7 -9.18 -0.94 0.36
CA LEU A 7 -8.51 -2.13 -0.13
C LEU A 7 -8.18 -3.04 1.05
N ASN A 8 -8.52 -4.32 0.97
CA ASN A 8 -7.98 -5.29 1.91
C ASN A 8 -6.55 -5.71 1.52
N VAL A 9 -5.86 -6.45 2.39
CA VAL A 9 -4.50 -6.97 2.13
C VAL A 9 -4.40 -7.70 0.80
N TYR A 10 -5.40 -8.51 0.43
CA TYR A 10 -5.39 -9.29 -0.81
C TYR A 10 -5.58 -8.42 -2.07
N GLN A 11 -6.42 -7.39 -1.99
CA GLN A 11 -6.61 -6.45 -3.09
C GLN A 11 -5.35 -5.60 -3.30
N LEU A 12 -4.75 -5.13 -2.21
CA LEU A 12 -3.48 -4.40 -2.27
C LEU A 12 -2.34 -5.30 -2.78
N SER A 13 -2.29 -6.56 -2.34
CA SER A 13 -1.29 -7.53 -2.80
C SER A 13 -1.39 -7.75 -4.31
N LYS A 14 -2.62 -7.89 -4.85
CA LYS A 14 -2.84 -7.98 -6.29
C LYS A 14 -2.45 -6.72 -7.06
N ARG A 15 -2.79 -5.54 -6.53
CA ARG A 15 -2.48 -4.25 -7.18
C ARG A 15 -0.97 -4.06 -7.33
N TRP A 16 -0.22 -4.35 -6.27
CA TRP A 16 1.23 -4.15 -6.24
C TRP A 16 2.04 -5.36 -6.73
N GLY A 17 1.38 -6.49 -7.01
CA GLY A 17 2.07 -7.73 -7.40
C GLY A 17 2.96 -8.31 -6.29
N VAL A 18 2.70 -7.96 -5.03
CA VAL A 18 3.46 -8.46 -3.87
C VAL A 18 2.65 -9.50 -3.10
N SER A 19 3.30 -10.39 -2.38
CA SER A 19 2.62 -11.38 -1.54
C SER A 19 1.98 -10.73 -0.31
N CYS A 20 0.84 -11.27 0.16
CA CYS A 20 0.22 -10.86 1.43
C CYS A 20 1.19 -10.94 2.62
N GLN A 21 2.12 -11.90 2.58
CA GLN A 21 3.17 -12.07 3.58
C GLN A 21 4.17 -10.91 3.57
N THR A 22 4.51 -10.36 2.39
CA THR A 22 5.33 -9.16 2.27
C THR A 22 4.64 -7.97 2.93
N LEU A 23 3.34 -7.80 2.70
CA LEU A 23 2.55 -6.75 3.35
C LEU A 23 2.49 -6.95 4.88
N GLN A 24 2.35 -8.19 5.37
CA GLN A 24 2.44 -8.46 6.81
C GLN A 24 3.81 -8.09 7.38
N ASN A 25 4.89 -8.48 6.70
CA ASN A 25 6.25 -8.17 7.13
C ASN A 25 6.49 -6.65 7.19
N TRP A 26 6.02 -5.90 6.19
CA TRP A 26 6.08 -4.44 6.20
C TRP A 26 5.36 -3.85 7.42
N ARG A 27 4.17 -4.35 7.77
CA ARG A 27 3.44 -3.90 8.96
C ARG A 27 4.22 -4.16 10.24
N SER A 28 4.84 -5.34 10.37
CA SER A 28 5.68 -5.67 11.53
C SER A 28 6.93 -4.79 11.62
N GLN A 29 7.48 -4.38 10.48
CA GLN A 29 8.63 -3.46 10.40
C GLN A 29 8.23 -1.99 10.52
N GLY A 30 6.93 -1.66 10.70
CA GLY A 30 6.45 -0.28 10.71
C GLY A 30 6.57 0.42 9.35
N ARG A 31 6.62 -0.33 8.26
CA ARG A 31 6.71 0.15 6.88
C ARG A 31 5.38 -0.04 6.15
N GLY A 32 5.17 0.77 5.11
CA GLY A 32 4.01 0.67 4.22
C GLY A 32 2.97 1.78 4.45
N PRO A 33 1.87 1.75 3.68
CA PRO A 33 0.80 2.74 3.78
C PRO A 33 0.02 2.56 5.08
N ALA A 34 -0.62 3.64 5.51
CA ALA A 34 -1.48 3.62 6.70
C ALA A 34 -2.61 2.61 6.53
N TYR A 35 -2.96 1.97 7.65
CA TYR A 35 -3.94 0.90 7.67
C TYR A 35 -4.93 1.08 8.80
N ILE A 36 -6.11 0.48 8.62
CA ILE A 36 -7.18 0.42 9.60
C ILE A 36 -7.29 -1.03 10.07
N LYS A 37 -7.23 -1.26 11.37
CA LYS A 37 -7.44 -2.57 12.00
C LYS A 37 -8.87 -2.65 12.52
N LEU A 38 -9.69 -3.52 11.95
CA LEU A 38 -11.09 -3.73 12.31
C LEU A 38 -11.34 -5.19 12.66
N GLY A 39 -11.45 -5.50 13.95
CA GLY A 39 -11.93 -6.82 14.42
C GLY A 39 -11.19 -8.03 13.84
N GLY A 40 -9.89 -7.90 13.55
CA GLY A 40 -9.07 -8.97 12.94
C GLY A 40 -8.83 -8.81 11.43
N ARG A 41 -9.50 -7.86 10.78
CA ARG A 41 -9.24 -7.49 9.39
C ARG A 41 -8.37 -6.25 9.30
N VAL A 42 -7.60 -6.21 8.23
CA VAL A 42 -6.74 -5.10 7.87
C VAL A 42 -7.24 -4.51 6.56
N LEU A 43 -7.55 -3.21 6.60
CA LEU A 43 -7.94 -2.43 5.44
C LEU A 43 -6.94 -1.29 5.23
N TYR A 44 -6.80 -0.89 3.98
CA TYR A 44 -5.99 0.21 3.50
C TYR A 44 -6.91 1.17 2.78
N ARG A 45 -6.88 2.47 3.11
CA ARG A 45 -7.65 3.43 2.32
C ARG A 45 -6.92 3.65 1.00
N LEU A 46 -7.69 3.77 -0.07
CA LEU A 46 -7.11 4.04 -1.40
C LEU A 46 -6.22 5.29 -1.36
N LEU A 47 -6.69 6.34 -0.69
CA LEU A 47 -5.97 7.61 -0.51
C LEU A 47 -4.59 7.42 0.14
N ASP A 48 -4.47 6.61 1.20
CA ASP A 48 -3.17 6.37 1.86
C ASP A 48 -2.25 5.54 0.98
N VAL A 49 -2.80 4.59 0.23
CA VAL A 49 -2.05 3.77 -0.73
C VAL A 49 -1.48 4.67 -1.84
N GLU A 50 -2.30 5.55 -2.40
CA GLU A 50 -1.90 6.50 -3.45
C GLU A 50 -0.89 7.53 -2.92
N SER A 51 -1.09 8.06 -1.71
CA SER A 51 -0.11 8.95 -1.07
C SER A 51 1.23 8.24 -0.89
N PHE A 52 1.21 7.00 -0.39
CA PHE A 52 2.42 6.22 -0.22
C PHE A 52 3.12 5.89 -1.54
N GLU A 53 2.35 5.58 -2.58
CA GLU A 53 2.87 5.39 -3.95
C GLU A 53 3.52 6.69 -4.46
N ALA A 54 2.88 7.84 -4.27
CA ALA A 54 3.42 9.15 -4.67
C ALA A 54 4.70 9.51 -3.90
N GLU A 55 4.72 9.32 -2.58
CA GLU A 55 5.89 9.56 -1.73
C GLU A 55 7.09 8.66 -2.10
N ARG A 56 6.83 7.43 -2.58
CA ARG A 56 7.85 6.47 -3.02
C ARG A 56 8.17 6.53 -4.51
N THR A 57 7.38 7.27 -5.29
CA THR A 57 7.64 7.51 -6.70
C THR A 57 8.75 8.55 -6.81
N HIS A 58 9.99 8.07 -6.78
CA HIS A 58 11.14 8.90 -7.10
C HIS A 58 11.22 9.05 -8.63
N THR A 59 10.98 10.26 -9.14
CA THR A 59 11.06 10.61 -10.57
C THR A 59 12.49 10.71 -11.10
N GLN A 60 13.51 10.25 -10.36
CA GLN A 60 14.89 10.54 -10.69
C GLN A 60 15.82 9.34 -10.53
N THR A 61 16.02 8.63 -11.63
CA THR A 61 17.35 8.09 -12.00
C THR A 61 17.58 8.47 -13.46
N GLY A 62 18.16 9.65 -13.64
CA GLY A 62 18.44 10.23 -14.95
C GLY A 62 18.97 11.67 -14.88
N GLN A 63 19.78 12.02 -13.88
CA GLN A 63 20.72 13.14 -14.07
C GLN A 63 22.00 12.54 -14.66
N ALA A 64 22.05 12.53 -15.99
CA ALA A 64 23.32 12.48 -16.70
C ALA A 64 24.04 13.81 -16.41
N ALA A 65 25.16 13.73 -15.71
CA ALA A 65 26.18 14.77 -15.69
C ALA A 65 27.32 14.32 -16.62
#